data_AF-A0A7H4PLD6-F1
#
_entry.id   AF-A0A7H4PLD6-F1
#
_cell.length_a   1.000
_cell.length_b   1.000
_cell.length_c   1.000
_cell.angle_alpha   90.00
_cell.angle_beta   90.00
_cell.angle_gamma   90.00
#
_symmetry.space_group_name_H-M   'P 1'
#
loop_
_entity.id
_entity.type
_entity.pdbx_description
1 polymer ?
#
loop_
_entity_poly.entity_id
_entity_poly.type
_entity_poly.pdbx_seq_one_letter_code
_entity_poly.pdbx_strand_id
1 'polypeptide(L)'
;MSSNPPLRFSHSHHLLSVKGCDAEPDVLAFEGDEALSTPFRYRIEFTSADHAISKEMMLMKPGSLTLQAPVDQGYGIKIRQPVRVIQGGGDGV
;
A
#
# COMPACT_ATOMS: atom_id res chain seq x y z
N MET A 1 -23.68 -22.95 13.02
CA MET A 1 -22.79 -22.48 11.95
C MET A 1 -21.70 -21.65 12.62
N SER A 2 -20.46 -22.15 12.63
CA SER A 2 -19.33 -21.41 13.21
C SER A 2 -18.98 -20.25 12.27
N SER A 3 -19.31 -19.03 12.67
CA SER A 3 -18.88 -17.80 12.00
C SER A 3 -17.47 -17.47 12.45
N ASN A 4 -16.49 -18.27 12.01
CA ASN A 4 -15.09 -17.91 12.21
C ASN A 4 -14.69 -17.00 11.03
N PRO A 5 -14.45 -15.70 11.25
CA PRO A 5 -14.01 -14.84 10.17
C PRO A 5 -12.73 -15.42 9.57
N PRO A 6 -12.55 -15.35 8.24
CA PRO A 6 -11.34 -15.87 7.61
C PRO A 6 -10.13 -15.22 8.27
N LEU A 7 -9.18 -16.06 8.71
CA LEU A 7 -7.88 -15.62 9.23
C LEU A 7 -7.18 -14.85 8.11
N ARG A 8 -7.29 -13.52 8.13
CA ARG A 8 -6.55 -12.64 7.23
C ARG A 8 -5.18 -12.38 7.86
N PHE A 9 -4.14 -12.91 7.25
CA PHE A 9 -2.78 -12.50 7.57
C PHE A 9 -2.61 -11.09 7.01
N SER A 10 -2.62 -10.09 7.90
CA SER A 10 -2.36 -8.69 7.53
C SER A 10 -0.88 -8.41 7.73
N HIS A 11 -0.19 -8.12 6.62
CA HIS A 11 1.18 -7.60 6.65
C HIS A 11 1.20 -6.06 6.57
N SER A 12 0.03 -5.42 6.67
CA SER A 12 -0.27 -4.06 6.23
C SER A 12 0.35 -2.96 7.10
N HIS A 13 1.67 -2.92 7.25
CA HIS A 13 2.38 -1.85 7.97
C HIS A 13 2.44 -0.55 7.17
N HIS A 14 2.35 -0.64 5.86
CA HIS A 14 2.34 0.49 4.94
C HIS A 14 1.08 0.43 4.10
N LEU A 15 0.57 1.59 3.69
CA LEU A 15 -0.67 1.67 2.94
C LEU A 15 -0.37 1.95 1.48
N LEU A 16 -0.88 1.10 0.59
CA LEU A 16 -0.93 1.35 -0.84
C LEU A 16 -2.35 1.78 -1.20
N SER A 17 -2.50 2.88 -1.91
CA SER A 17 -3.77 3.30 -2.48
C SER A 17 -3.61 3.55 -3.97
N VAL A 18 -4.58 3.10 -4.76
CA VAL A 18 -4.65 3.36 -6.19
C VAL A 18 -6.02 3.93 -6.49
N LYS A 19 -6.08 5.09 -7.16
CA LYS A 19 -7.33 5.81 -7.38
C LYS A 19 -8.30 4.97 -8.22
N GLY A 20 -9.45 4.67 -7.63
CA GLY A 20 -10.51 3.87 -8.26
C GLY A 20 -10.31 2.36 -8.15
N CYS A 21 -9.41 1.91 -7.27
CA CYS A 21 -9.23 0.50 -6.94
C CYS A 21 -9.72 0.23 -5.51
N ASP A 22 -10.80 -0.54 -5.38
CA ASP A 22 -11.40 -0.92 -4.10
C ASP A 22 -10.89 -2.30 -3.59
N ALA A 23 -9.82 -2.81 -4.20
CA ALA A 23 -9.30 -4.14 -3.91
C ALA A 23 -8.45 -4.23 -2.63
N GLU A 24 -8.38 -3.17 -1.82
CA GLU A 24 -7.69 -3.17 -0.51
C GLU A 24 -6.30 -3.87 -0.50
N PRO A 25 -5.30 -3.36 -1.26
CA PRO A 25 -4.00 -4.01 -1.35
C PRO A 25 -3.25 -4.01 -0.01
N ASP A 26 -2.87 -5.21 0.44
CA ASP A 26 -2.06 -5.45 1.63
C ASP A 26 -0.58 -5.55 1.26
N VAL A 27 0.22 -4.53 1.62
CA VAL A 27 1.63 -4.43 1.25
C VAL A 27 2.47 -5.50 1.97
N LEU A 28 3.14 -6.34 1.18
CA LEU A 28 4.09 -7.36 1.64
C LEU A 28 5.52 -6.80 1.75
N ALA A 29 5.96 -6.14 0.69
CA ALA A 29 7.31 -5.64 0.54
C ALA A 29 7.34 -4.48 -0.46
N PHE A 30 8.34 -3.61 -0.34
CA PHE A 30 8.58 -2.57 -1.33
C PHE A 30 10.07 -2.24 -1.42
N GLU A 31 10.47 -1.75 -2.58
CA GLU A 31 11.83 -1.28 -2.88
C GLU A 31 11.72 0.05 -3.62
N GLY A 32 12.44 1.07 -3.13
CA GLY A 32 12.42 2.42 -3.67
C GLY A 32 13.80 2.83 -4.19
N ASP A 33 13.82 3.37 -5.40
CA ASP A 33 14.98 4.03 -6.02
C ASP A 33 14.68 5.52 -6.15
N GLU A 34 15.45 6.35 -5.44
CA GLU A 34 15.30 7.80 -5.39
C GLU A 34 16.67 8.48 -5.47
N ALA A 35 16.83 9.41 -6.41
CA ALA A 35 17.98 10.28 -6.50
C ALA A 35 17.56 11.69 -6.94
N LEU A 36 18.41 12.68 -6.65
CA LEU A 36 18.17 14.05 -7.07
C LEU A 36 18.20 14.14 -8.61
N SER A 37 17.26 14.88 -9.18
CA SER A 37 17.13 15.10 -10.63
C SER A 37 16.88 13.84 -11.46
N THR A 38 16.43 12.74 -10.83
CA THR A 38 15.90 11.56 -11.52
C THR A 38 14.45 11.33 -11.10
N PRO A 39 13.62 10.70 -11.96
CA PRO A 39 12.36 10.15 -11.50
C PRO A 39 12.60 9.12 -10.39
N PHE A 40 11.69 9.07 -9.42
CA PHE A 40 11.69 8.00 -8.43
C PHE A 40 11.01 6.75 -9.01
N ARG A 41 11.32 5.58 -8.45
CA ARG A 41 10.63 4.33 -8.79
C ARG A 41 10.42 3.48 -7.55
N TYR A 42 9.19 2.98 -7.39
CA TYR A 42 8.85 2.03 -6.33
C TYR A 42 8.32 0.73 -6.93
N ARG A 43 8.93 -0.38 -6.54
CA ARG A 43 8.40 -1.73 -6.77
C ARG A 43 7.68 -2.16 -5.51
N ILE A 44 6.40 -2.50 -5.61
CA ILE A 44 5.57 -2.85 -4.46
C ILE A 44 4.96 -4.23 -4.70
N GLU A 45 5.17 -5.13 -3.75
CA GLU A 45 4.52 -6.44 -3.70
C GLU A 45 3.36 -6.35 -2.71
N PHE A 46 2.18 -6.82 -3.11
CA PHE A 46 1.00 -6.81 -2.27
C PHE A 46 0.14 -8.06 -2.48
N THR A 47 -0.69 -8.37 -1.50
CA THR A 47 -1.78 -9.35 -1.61
C THR A 47 -3.12 -8.62 -1.55
N SER A 48 -4.18 -9.30 -1.98
CA SER A 48 -5.55 -8.82 -1.81
C SER A 48 -6.48 -10.00 -1.62
N ALA A 49 -7.57 -9.79 -0.87
CA ALA A 49 -8.67 -10.74 -0.81
C ALA A 49 -9.52 -10.72 -2.10
N ASP A 50 -9.46 -9.64 -2.87
CA ASP A 50 -10.07 -9.52 -4.18
C ASP A 50 -9.13 -10.08 -5.25
N HIS A 51 -9.57 -11.16 -5.90
CA HIS A 51 -8.81 -11.82 -6.97
C HIS A 51 -9.13 -11.23 -8.35
N ALA A 52 -10.12 -10.33 -8.46
CA ALA A 52 -10.62 -9.76 -9.71
C ALA A 52 -9.99 -8.39 -10.03
N ILE A 53 -8.75 -8.16 -9.61
CA ILE A 53 -8.02 -6.92 -9.89
C ILE A 53 -7.66 -6.87 -11.38
N SER A 54 -8.34 -6.00 -12.13
CA SER A 54 -8.04 -5.80 -13.55
C SER A 54 -6.86 -4.85 -13.76
N LYS A 55 -6.24 -4.92 -14.94
CA LYS A 55 -5.14 -4.01 -15.29
C LYS A 55 -5.58 -2.56 -15.33
N GLU A 56 -6.80 -2.31 -15.79
CA GLU A 56 -7.40 -0.99 -15.94
C GLU A 56 -7.67 -0.32 -14.59
N MET A 57 -7.83 -1.11 -13.52
CA MET A 57 -7.92 -0.62 -12.14
C MET A 57 -6.57 -0.13 -11.58
N MET A 58 -5.45 -0.60 -12.13
CA MET A 58 -4.12 -0.37 -11.58
C MET A 58 -3.24 0.53 -12.46
N LEU A 59 -3.23 0.28 -13.77
CA LEU A 59 -2.34 0.96 -14.71
C LEU A 59 -2.79 2.39 -14.97
N MET A 60 -1.81 3.30 -15.06
CA MET A 60 -2.02 4.73 -15.35
C MET A 60 -2.93 5.44 -14.34
N LYS A 61 -3.15 4.82 -13.18
CA LYS A 61 -3.89 5.44 -12.08
C LYS A 61 -2.91 6.14 -11.16
N PRO A 62 -3.25 7.34 -10.67
CA PRO A 62 -2.56 7.93 -9.53
C PRO A 62 -2.64 6.97 -8.34
N GLY A 63 -1.52 6.79 -7.65
CA GLY A 63 -1.41 5.99 -6.45
C GLY A 63 -0.54 6.65 -5.40
N SER A 64 -0.64 6.16 -4.17
CA SER A 64 0.19 6.60 -3.06
C SER A 64 0.69 5.42 -2.23
N LEU A 65 1.95 5.52 -1.79
CA LEU A 65 2.54 4.67 -0.78
C LEU A 65 2.72 5.49 0.50
N THR A 66 2.04 5.10 1.56
CA THR A 66 2.15 5.72 2.88
C THR A 66 3.00 4.85 3.79
N LEU A 67 4.20 5.34 4.11
CA LEU A 67 5.06 4.73 5.10
C LEU A 67 4.56 5.13 6.49
N GLN A 68 4.38 4.15 7.37
CA GLN A 68 3.86 4.36 8.72
C GLN A 68 4.88 3.91 9.74
N ALA A 69 4.91 4.59 10.89
CA ALA A 69 5.70 4.17 12.02
C ALA A 69 5.10 2.88 12.63
N PRO A 70 5.94 2.00 13.22
CA PRO A 70 5.44 0.91 14.05
C PRO A 70 4.53 1.45 15.17
N VAL A 71 3.52 0.66 15.55
CA VAL A 71 2.71 0.98 16.72
C VAL A 71 3.56 0.69 17.95
N ASP A 72 3.89 1.72 18.72
CA ASP A 72 4.51 1.53 20.04
C ASP A 72 3.43 1.07 21.02
N GLN A 73 3.36 -0.24 21.25
CA GLN A 73 2.43 -0.87 22.19
C GLN A 73 2.75 -0.51 23.65
N GLY A 74 3.92 0.08 23.96
CA GLY A 74 4.36 0.37 25.32
C GLY A 74 3.96 1.74 25.87
N TYR A 75 3.80 2.76 25.02
CA TYR A 75 3.64 4.17 25.44
C TYR A 75 2.30 4.82 25.05
N GLY A 76 1.27 4.02 24.72
CA GLY A 76 -0.08 4.52 24.52
C GLY A 76 -0.37 5.14 23.15
N ILE A 77 0.54 5.04 22.18
CA ILE A 77 0.27 5.41 20.79
C ILE A 77 -0.52 4.26 20.14
N LYS A 78 -1.86 4.39 20.14
CA LYS A 78 -2.77 3.37 19.58
C LYS A 78 -2.93 3.44 18.06
N ILE A 79 -2.34 4.44 17.41
CA ILE A 79 -2.61 4.78 16.00
C ILE A 79 -1.30 4.79 15.23
N ARG A 80 -1.25 4.07 14.10
CA ARG A 80 -0.14 4.14 13.14
C ARG A 80 -0.09 5.53 12.52
N GLN A 81 0.96 6.30 12.83
CA GLN A 81 1.14 7.62 12.26
C GLN A 81 1.85 7.54 10.90
N PRO A 82 1.39 8.28 9.88
CA PRO A 82 2.09 8.38 8.61
C PRO A 82 3.40 9.15 8.81
N VAL A 83 4.51 8.54 8.39
CA VAL A 83 5.86 9.13 8.43
C VAL A 83 6.19 9.82 7.11
N ARG A 84 5.73 9.23 6.00
CA ARG A 84 5.95 9.76 4.65
C ARG A 84 4.85 9.28 3.72
N VAL A 85 4.45 10.13 2.78
CA VAL A 85 3.58 9.75 1.66
C VAL A 85 4.34 10.00 0.36
N ILE A 86 4.50 8.95 -0.44
CA ILE A 86 4.97 9.04 -1.82
C ILE A 86 3.74 9.04 -2.71
N GLN A 87 3.57 10.09 -3.52
CA GLN A 87 2.51 10.16 -4.53
C GLN A 87 3.13 9.95 -5.91
N GLY A 88 2.57 9.01 -6.68
CA GLY A 88 3.01 8.71 -8.03
C GLY A 88 1.84 8.45 -8.96
N GLY A 89 2.09 8.45 -10.26
CA GLY A 89 1.10 8.11 -11.28
C GLY A 89 1.81 7.58 -12.52
N GLY A 90 1.09 6.82 -13.35
CA GLY A 90 1.63 6.47 -14.66
C GLY A 90 1.60 7.69 -15.56
N ASP A 91 2.77 8.23 -15.89
CA ASP A 91 2.89 9.23 -16.95
C ASP A 91 2.59 8.55 -18.29
N GLY A 92 1.47 8.93 -18.90
CA GLY A 92 1.02 8.42 -20.20
C GLY A 92 1.75 9.09 -21.34
N VAL A 93 3.07 8.93 -21.38
CA VAL A 93 3.92 9.34 -22.52
C VAL A 93 4.42 8.10 -23.25
#